data_AF-A0A0K1JE31-F1
#
_entry.id   AF-A0A0K1JE31-F1
#
_cell.length_a   1.000
_cell.length_b   1.000
_cell.length_c   1.000
_cell.angle_alpha   90.00
_cell.angle_beta   90.00
_cell.angle_gamma   90.00
#
_symmetry.space_group_name_H-M   'P 1'
#
loop_
_entity.id
_entity.type
_entity.pdbx_description
1 polymer ?
#
loop_
_entity_poly.entity_id
_entity_poly.type
_entity_poly.pdbx_seq_one_letter_code
_entity_poly.pdbx_strand_id
1 'polypeptide(L)'
;MSQPPNDENRWAAEQSAQTQQGGPNPPASTWPGGPGATSTVYSPYVPRVTSYGQTTPVGLRVLGAALLLPAVFFWIRDLVVPSWQTAKLSTENRNPLRDTATSVGMDNYENLDYGKALVFALSLALLPALIALVVGPIIGAVAARASTPLRRVITGVLGVLVLLVGTTGIILASLPERSLGDGMDVRVIAMLCGLPVVVGLSGLVFVAVSRTRSAESSGMAPVATAVLVGIIALMAIVAIAIQSLAPSLVATTGGPKGETLTPNLLAYQSGFQRMQFGRGAASQTLTLVIVGVLGLIAGLLILGSRLRVEPAAAEDSPGRSNVSGIVAIVLAVLAVVVIAVLLHDWATGLSDTDLPRGASTPPNLTSNTWTPGIPPAGVAALVAALGGFGLGALRPLGRVSEWLLLPFMPWLFVGLGTLSMTHFIDQIGDDRTLTPPMWVSVPALVVCTLVSAGVRRRWDESQARGGPAPLAAILTLPAAVLLMFLGLIVSHAQNIGWQLAVAVTPEDRTGPVTLVQLRNEMFYTGSGSLPYGLANPLPLTILLAVAGAGLCALLGSLTIRAGRPKWIA
;
A
#
# COMPACT_ATOMS: atom_id res chain seq x y z
N MET A 1 -38.23 54.63 1.90
CA MET A 1 -37.64 53.32 2.24
C MET A 1 -37.97 52.36 1.12
N SER A 2 -37.02 52.16 0.22
CA SER A 2 -37.15 51.47 -1.07
C SER A 2 -36.80 49.98 -0.92
N GLN A 3 -37.73 49.11 -1.30
CA GLN A 3 -37.54 47.67 -1.43
C GLN A 3 -36.67 47.32 -2.65
N PRO A 4 -35.92 46.20 -2.62
CA PRO A 4 -35.17 45.71 -3.76
C PRO A 4 -36.07 44.95 -4.75
N PRO A 5 -35.67 44.82 -6.03
CA PRO A 5 -36.50 44.19 -7.06
C PRO A 5 -36.38 42.66 -7.09
N ASN A 6 -37.49 42.01 -7.46
CA ASN A 6 -37.65 40.56 -7.62
C ASN A 6 -36.88 40.00 -8.83
N ASP A 7 -36.19 38.87 -8.61
CA ASP A 7 -35.35 38.13 -9.57
C ASP A 7 -36.11 37.13 -10.48
N GLU A 8 -37.45 37.13 -10.48
CA GLU A 8 -38.24 36.11 -11.23
C GLU A 8 -38.27 36.31 -12.75
N ASN A 9 -37.86 37.48 -13.28
CA ASN A 9 -37.96 37.76 -14.72
C ASN A 9 -36.69 37.45 -15.54
N ARG A 10 -35.59 37.01 -14.91
CA ARG A 10 -34.34 36.70 -15.64
C ARG A 10 -34.38 35.37 -16.42
N TRP A 11 -35.17 34.40 -15.97
CA TRP A 11 -35.21 33.07 -16.59
C TRP A 11 -36.09 33.00 -17.85
N ALA A 12 -37.04 33.93 -18.03
CA ALA A 12 -37.90 33.97 -19.21
C ALA A 12 -37.24 34.63 -20.44
N ALA A 13 -36.24 35.49 -20.23
CA ALA A 13 -35.52 36.18 -21.31
C ALA A 13 -34.40 35.32 -21.95
N GLU A 14 -33.83 34.36 -21.22
CA GLU A 14 -32.77 33.50 -21.78
C GLU A 14 -33.31 32.35 -22.64
N GLN A 15 -34.54 31.87 -22.41
CA GLN A 15 -35.15 30.85 -23.27
C GLN A 15 -35.64 31.37 -24.62
N SER A 16 -35.92 32.67 -24.74
CA SER A 16 -36.37 33.27 -26.01
C SER A 16 -35.21 33.58 -26.98
N ALA A 17 -33.95 33.60 -26.51
CA ALA A 17 -32.78 33.89 -27.34
C ALA A 17 -32.18 32.67 -28.06
N GLN A 18 -32.59 31.42 -27.74
CA GLN A 18 -32.03 30.21 -28.36
C GLN A 18 -32.82 29.65 -29.54
N THR A 19 -33.94 30.27 -29.95
CA THR A 19 -34.80 29.73 -31.03
C THR A 19 -34.62 30.45 -32.39
N GLN A 20 -33.65 31.35 -32.56
CA GLN A 20 -33.42 32.08 -33.83
C GLN A 20 -31.95 32.18 -34.25
N GLN A 21 -31.27 31.06 -34.43
CA GLN A 21 -30.08 30.99 -35.29
C GLN A 21 -30.27 29.93 -36.38
N GLY A 22 -31.08 30.29 -37.38
CA GLY A 22 -31.04 29.68 -38.70
C GLY A 22 -29.77 30.15 -39.41
N GLY A 23 -28.76 29.29 -39.47
CA GLY A 23 -27.60 29.49 -40.32
C GLY A 23 -27.99 29.38 -41.81
N PRO A 24 -27.30 30.09 -42.71
CA PRO A 24 -27.55 30.01 -44.14
C PRO A 24 -27.27 28.58 -44.65
N ASN A 25 -28.25 28.03 -45.38
CA ASN A 25 -28.09 26.78 -46.11
C ASN A 25 -26.83 26.84 -46.99
N PRO A 26 -25.99 25.80 -47.01
CA PRO A 26 -24.92 25.70 -47.99
C PRO A 26 -25.53 25.69 -49.40
N PRO A 27 -24.87 26.31 -50.39
CA PRO A 27 -25.35 26.31 -51.76
C PRO A 27 -25.48 24.87 -52.26
N ALA A 28 -26.66 24.57 -52.81
CA ALA A 28 -26.95 23.33 -53.51
C ALA A 28 -25.96 23.17 -54.67
N SER A 29 -24.95 22.33 -54.50
CA SER A 29 -24.13 21.87 -55.62
C SER A 29 -24.99 20.94 -56.47
N THR A 30 -25.54 21.49 -57.54
CA THR A 30 -26.18 20.75 -58.64
C THR A 30 -25.12 19.95 -59.39
N TRP A 31 -24.86 18.72 -58.94
CA TRP A 31 -24.19 17.72 -59.77
C TRP A 31 -25.23 17.09 -60.71
N PRO A 32 -25.02 17.14 -62.04
CA PRO A 32 -25.94 16.53 -62.99
C PRO A 32 -25.75 15.01 -63.04
N GLY A 33 -26.83 14.30 -62.70
CA GLY A 33 -27.28 13.04 -63.30
C GLY A 33 -26.23 11.98 -63.65
N GLY A 34 -25.91 11.13 -62.67
CA GLY A 34 -25.47 9.76 -62.92
C GLY A 34 -26.57 8.78 -62.48
N PRO A 35 -27.16 7.97 -63.37
CA PRO A 35 -28.17 6.99 -62.98
C PRO A 35 -27.51 5.76 -62.32
N GLY A 36 -27.95 5.42 -61.10
CA GLY A 36 -27.90 4.02 -60.63
C GLY A 36 -27.01 3.67 -59.43
N ALA A 37 -26.82 4.54 -58.44
CA ALA A 37 -26.21 4.11 -57.17
C ALA A 37 -27.25 4.12 -56.04
N THR A 38 -27.87 2.96 -55.79
CA THR A 38 -28.60 2.67 -54.56
C THR A 38 -27.68 2.94 -53.36
N SER A 39 -27.89 4.05 -52.66
CA SER A 39 -27.30 4.29 -51.35
C SER A 39 -27.93 3.32 -50.35
N THR A 40 -27.49 2.06 -50.36
CA THR A 40 -27.58 1.21 -49.19
C THR A 40 -26.84 1.94 -48.08
N VAL A 41 -27.62 2.62 -47.24
CA VAL A 41 -27.20 3.01 -45.89
C VAL A 41 -26.84 1.70 -45.21
N TYR A 42 -25.57 1.30 -45.34
CA TYR A 42 -24.95 0.33 -44.47
C TYR A 42 -25.01 0.97 -43.09
N SER A 43 -26.13 0.77 -42.40
CA SER A 43 -26.10 0.73 -40.95
C SER A 43 -25.08 -0.35 -40.65
N PRO A 44 -23.86 -0.02 -40.16
CA PRO A 44 -22.91 -1.05 -39.83
C PRO A 44 -23.62 -1.89 -38.77
N TYR A 45 -24.04 -3.08 -39.18
CA TYR A 45 -24.60 -4.08 -38.30
C TYR A 45 -23.44 -4.47 -37.42
N VAL A 46 -23.18 -3.68 -36.37
CA VAL A 46 -22.27 -4.04 -35.30
C VAL A 46 -22.94 -5.27 -34.72
N PRO A 47 -22.39 -6.48 -34.94
CA PRO A 47 -23.01 -7.68 -34.41
C PRO A 47 -23.20 -7.43 -32.93
N ARG A 48 -24.44 -7.48 -32.43
CA ARG A 48 -24.67 -7.57 -30.99
C ARG A 48 -23.91 -8.81 -30.58
N VAL A 49 -22.72 -8.63 -30.02
CA VAL A 49 -21.93 -9.69 -29.41
C VAL A 49 -22.72 -10.10 -28.18
N THR A 50 -23.73 -10.93 -28.39
CA THR A 50 -24.55 -11.49 -27.33
C THR A 50 -23.67 -12.42 -26.52
N SER A 51 -23.28 -11.87 -25.38
CA SER A 51 -23.00 -12.56 -24.13
C SER A 51 -21.61 -13.19 -23.97
N TYR A 52 -20.89 -12.56 -23.04
CA TYR A 52 -19.92 -13.09 -22.07
C TYR A 52 -20.49 -14.28 -21.24
N GLY A 53 -21.20 -15.20 -21.88
CA GLY A 53 -21.69 -16.46 -21.35
C GLY A 53 -20.81 -17.65 -21.78
N GLN A 54 -19.68 -17.42 -22.47
CA GLN A 54 -18.71 -18.47 -22.71
C GLN A 54 -18.24 -19.00 -21.36
N THR A 55 -18.71 -20.21 -21.03
CA THR A 55 -18.25 -20.98 -19.90
C THR A 55 -16.74 -21.12 -20.05
N THR A 56 -15.98 -20.56 -19.11
CA THR A 56 -14.53 -20.82 -19.02
C THR A 56 -14.30 -22.33 -19.16
N PRO A 57 -13.45 -22.77 -20.11
CA PRO A 57 -13.12 -24.18 -20.28
C PRO A 57 -12.80 -24.82 -18.94
N VAL A 58 -13.30 -26.03 -18.69
CA VAL A 58 -13.12 -26.75 -17.41
C VAL A 58 -11.63 -26.81 -17.03
N GLY A 59 -10.74 -27.03 -18.01
CA GLY A 59 -9.30 -27.04 -17.78
C GLY A 59 -8.74 -25.72 -17.21
N LEU A 60 -9.23 -24.56 -17.67
CA LEU A 60 -8.81 -23.27 -17.12
C LEU A 60 -9.33 -23.05 -15.70
N ARG A 61 -10.51 -23.60 -15.37
CA ARG A 61 -11.05 -23.54 -14.00
C ARG A 61 -10.22 -24.37 -13.03
N VAL A 62 -9.88 -25.61 -13.42
CA VAL A 62 -9.02 -26.49 -12.63
C VAL A 62 -7.64 -25.88 -12.44
N LEU A 63 -7.05 -25.32 -13.50
CA LEU A 63 -5.78 -24.60 -13.42
C LEU A 63 -5.87 -23.40 -12.48
N GLY A 64 -6.93 -22.58 -12.59
CA GLY A 64 -7.14 -21.43 -11.70
C GLY A 64 -7.26 -21.80 -10.22
N ALA A 65 -7.94 -22.91 -9.92
CA ALA A 65 -8.02 -23.45 -8.55
C ALA A 65 -6.67 -24.00 -8.08
N ALA A 66 -5.93 -24.71 -8.94
CA ALA A 66 -4.61 -25.24 -8.62
C ALA A 66 -3.59 -24.13 -8.30
N LEU A 67 -3.61 -23.03 -9.06
CA LEU A 67 -2.75 -21.87 -8.82
C LEU A 67 -3.04 -21.13 -7.51
N LEU A 68 -4.24 -21.31 -6.94
CA LEU A 68 -4.63 -20.74 -5.64
C LEU A 68 -4.12 -21.56 -4.45
N LEU A 69 -3.85 -22.87 -4.63
CA LEU A 69 -3.47 -23.77 -3.54
C LEU A 69 -2.25 -23.30 -2.73
N PRO A 70 -1.15 -22.79 -3.34
CA PRO A 70 -0.02 -22.27 -2.57
C PRO A 70 -0.41 -21.11 -1.65
N ALA A 71 -1.28 -20.21 -2.12
CA ALA A 71 -1.75 -19.08 -1.31
C ALA A 71 -2.62 -19.55 -0.13
N VAL A 72 -3.47 -20.56 -0.34
CA VAL A 72 -4.26 -21.16 0.74
C VAL A 72 -3.36 -21.85 1.75
N PHE A 73 -2.36 -22.60 1.29
CA PHE A 73 -1.41 -23.29 2.17
C PHE A 73 -0.65 -22.31 3.07
N PHE A 74 0.00 -21.30 2.51
CA PHE A 74 0.74 -20.31 3.30
C PHE A 74 -0.18 -19.41 4.15
N TRP A 75 -1.40 -19.12 3.69
CA TRP A 75 -2.38 -18.41 4.52
C TRP A 75 -2.76 -19.22 5.77
N ILE A 76 -3.02 -20.52 5.63
CA ILE A 76 -3.30 -21.37 6.79
C ILE A 76 -2.09 -21.43 7.72
N ARG A 77 -0.90 -21.72 7.16
CA ARG A 77 0.34 -21.91 7.93
C ARG A 77 0.81 -20.64 8.64
N ASP A 78 0.85 -19.51 7.95
CA ASP A 78 1.56 -18.32 8.44
C ASP A 78 0.63 -17.31 9.13
N LEU A 79 -0.68 -17.42 8.87
CA LEU A 79 -1.67 -16.48 9.38
C LEU A 79 -2.72 -17.17 10.26
N VAL A 80 -3.45 -18.18 9.77
CA VAL A 80 -4.57 -18.78 10.52
C VAL A 80 -4.09 -19.55 11.75
N VAL A 81 -3.13 -20.46 11.59
CA VAL A 81 -2.61 -21.27 12.70
C VAL A 81 -1.94 -20.38 13.76
N PRO A 82 -1.06 -19.43 13.42
CA PRO A 82 -0.45 -18.53 14.40
C PRO A 82 -1.47 -17.61 15.05
N SER A 83 -2.51 -17.18 14.35
CA SER A 83 -3.61 -16.40 14.94
C SER A 83 -4.32 -17.18 16.05
N TRP A 84 -4.63 -18.45 15.78
CA TRP A 84 -5.23 -19.34 16.77
C TRP A 84 -4.29 -19.61 17.95
N GLN A 85 -3.01 -19.89 17.68
CA GLN A 85 -2.01 -20.09 18.72
C GLN A 85 -1.80 -18.85 19.58
N THR A 86 -1.85 -17.64 19.00
CA THR A 86 -1.71 -16.38 19.73
C THR A 86 -2.89 -16.19 20.69
N ALA A 87 -4.10 -16.49 20.23
CA ALA A 87 -5.30 -16.47 21.06
C ALA A 87 -5.32 -17.57 22.14
N LYS A 88 -4.67 -18.71 21.91
CA LYS A 88 -4.48 -19.74 22.95
C LYS A 88 -3.46 -19.27 23.98
N LEU A 89 -2.30 -18.81 23.50
CA LEU A 89 -1.18 -18.35 24.32
C LEU A 89 -1.58 -17.19 25.23
N SER A 90 -2.50 -16.32 24.80
CA SER A 90 -3.01 -15.22 25.61
C SER A 90 -3.77 -15.66 26.87
N THR A 91 -4.22 -16.91 26.94
CA THR A 91 -4.92 -17.50 28.10
C THR A 91 -3.99 -18.30 29.01
N GLU A 92 -2.70 -18.34 28.69
CA GLU A 92 -1.67 -19.08 29.43
C GLU A 92 -0.68 -18.10 30.04
N ASN A 93 -0.16 -18.40 31.23
CA ASN A 93 1.04 -17.78 31.75
C ASN A 93 2.22 -18.65 31.35
N ARG A 94 2.82 -18.34 30.20
CA ARG A 94 3.98 -19.02 29.66
C ARG A 94 5.20 -18.12 29.73
N ASN A 95 6.30 -18.65 30.26
CA ASN A 95 7.60 -18.01 30.26
C ASN A 95 8.57 -18.94 29.51
N PRO A 96 9.25 -18.49 28.44
CA PRO A 96 10.14 -19.35 27.66
C PRO A 96 11.31 -19.94 28.47
N LEU A 97 11.67 -19.32 29.61
CA LEU A 97 12.74 -19.79 30.50
C LEU A 97 12.27 -20.86 31.50
N ARG A 98 10.96 -21.10 31.59
CA ARG A 98 10.37 -22.10 32.50
C ARG A 98 9.48 -23.03 31.70
N ASP A 99 9.68 -24.33 31.82
CA ASP A 99 8.91 -25.32 31.05
C ASP A 99 7.47 -25.54 31.59
N THR A 100 6.89 -24.54 32.28
CA THR A 100 5.55 -24.63 32.85
C THR A 100 4.66 -23.58 32.20
N ALA A 101 3.67 -24.04 31.45
CA ALA A 101 2.52 -23.24 31.02
C ALA A 101 1.34 -23.50 31.96
N THR A 102 0.88 -22.49 32.69
CA THR A 102 -0.33 -22.58 33.52
C THR A 102 -1.45 -21.77 32.88
N SER A 103 -2.64 -22.33 32.76
CA SER A 103 -3.81 -21.55 32.30
C SER A 103 -4.14 -20.48 33.34
N VAL A 104 -4.31 -19.25 32.88
CA VAL A 104 -4.70 -18.07 33.69
C VAL A 104 -5.97 -17.41 33.17
N GLY A 105 -6.69 -18.07 32.26
CA GLY A 105 -7.95 -17.58 31.73
C GLY A 105 -7.82 -16.18 31.11
N MET A 106 -8.54 -15.20 31.65
CA MET A 106 -8.57 -13.82 31.15
C MET A 106 -7.69 -12.85 31.94
N ASP A 107 -6.95 -13.31 32.96
CA ASP A 107 -6.14 -12.45 33.84
C ASP A 107 -5.10 -11.60 33.08
N ASN A 108 -4.58 -12.15 31.98
CA ASN A 108 -3.66 -11.44 31.09
C ASN A 108 -4.30 -10.22 30.42
N TYR A 109 -5.62 -10.19 30.22
CA TYR A 109 -6.34 -9.08 29.60
C TYR A 109 -6.70 -7.98 30.61
N GLU A 110 -7.08 -8.35 31.83
CA GLU A 110 -7.49 -7.41 32.89
C GLU A 110 -6.35 -6.46 33.30
N ASN A 111 -5.12 -6.94 33.22
CA ASN A 111 -3.93 -6.20 33.62
C ASN A 111 -3.22 -5.49 32.46
N LEU A 112 -3.85 -5.37 31.29
CA LEU A 112 -3.26 -4.67 30.14
C LEU A 112 -3.71 -3.21 30.07
N ASP A 113 -2.74 -2.29 30.00
CA ASP A 113 -2.95 -0.88 29.65
C ASP A 113 -3.22 -0.69 28.14
N TYR A 114 -3.93 -1.62 27.52
CA TYR A 114 -4.15 -1.67 26.07
C TYR A 114 -4.94 -0.46 25.58
N GLY A 115 -5.95 -0.01 26.33
CA GLY A 115 -6.76 1.15 25.95
C GLY A 115 -5.94 2.42 25.79
N LYS A 116 -5.02 2.68 26.72
CA LYS A 116 -4.09 3.82 26.66
C LYS A 116 -3.15 3.70 25.45
N ALA A 117 -2.59 2.51 25.24
CA ALA A 117 -1.72 2.25 24.11
C ALA A 117 -2.43 2.41 22.75
N LEU A 118 -3.69 1.97 22.67
CA LEU A 118 -4.53 2.11 21.48
C LEU A 118 -4.83 3.58 21.19
N VAL A 119 -5.21 4.39 22.19
CA VAL A 119 -5.47 5.82 22.00
C VAL A 119 -4.23 6.54 21.49
N PHE A 120 -3.06 6.24 22.06
CA PHE A 120 -1.80 6.80 21.57
C PHE A 120 -1.53 6.38 20.12
N ALA A 121 -1.67 5.09 19.79
CA ALA A 121 -1.47 4.60 18.42
C ALA A 121 -2.45 5.23 17.41
N LEU A 122 -3.72 5.43 17.77
CA LEU A 122 -4.68 6.14 16.93
C LEU A 122 -4.27 7.61 16.70
N SER A 123 -3.68 8.26 17.70
CA SER A 123 -3.16 9.61 17.54
C SER A 123 -2.02 9.70 16.51
N LEU A 124 -1.23 8.63 16.36
CA LEU A 124 -0.20 8.54 15.31
C LEU A 124 -0.81 8.42 13.90
N ALA A 125 -2.07 7.96 13.77
CA ALA A 125 -2.73 7.81 12.48
C ALA A 125 -3.33 9.12 11.95
N LEU A 126 -3.71 10.06 12.83
CA LEU A 126 -4.50 11.25 12.47
C LEU A 126 -3.88 12.09 11.37
N LEU A 127 -2.59 12.40 11.52
CA LEU A 127 -1.91 13.29 10.60
C LEU A 127 -1.50 12.61 9.29
N PRO A 128 -0.94 11.39 9.28
CA PRO A 128 -0.81 10.60 8.05
C PRO A 128 -2.13 10.41 7.30
N ALA A 129 -3.23 10.17 8.01
CA ALA A 129 -4.56 10.08 7.42
C ALA A 129 -4.98 11.40 6.75
N LEU A 130 -4.80 12.53 7.43
CA LEU A 130 -5.09 13.85 6.89
C LEU A 130 -4.25 14.11 5.62
N ILE A 131 -2.95 13.81 5.65
CA ILE A 131 -2.06 13.95 4.50
C ILE A 131 -2.53 13.06 3.35
N ALA A 132 -2.83 11.78 3.61
CA ALA A 132 -3.29 10.87 2.57
C ALA A 132 -4.61 11.32 1.92
N LEU A 133 -5.53 11.88 2.72
CA LEU A 133 -6.85 12.34 2.27
C LEU A 133 -6.84 13.73 1.64
N VAL A 134 -5.80 14.55 1.86
CA VAL A 134 -5.68 15.90 1.29
C VAL A 134 -4.62 15.94 0.19
N VAL A 135 -3.38 15.58 0.52
CA VAL A 135 -2.23 15.65 -0.40
C VAL A 135 -2.36 14.62 -1.51
N GLY A 136 -2.80 13.39 -1.20
CA GLY A 136 -3.03 12.33 -2.19
C GLY A 136 -3.97 12.77 -3.32
N PRO A 137 -5.21 13.22 -3.04
CA PRO A 137 -6.12 13.73 -4.06
C PRO A 137 -5.60 14.94 -4.83
N ILE A 138 -4.87 15.86 -4.17
CA ILE A 138 -4.26 17.01 -4.85
C ILE A 138 -3.24 16.53 -5.88
N ILE A 139 -2.33 15.62 -5.50
CA ILE A 139 -1.36 14.99 -6.40
C ILE A 139 -2.08 14.26 -7.53
N GLY A 140 -3.12 13.49 -7.22
CA GLY A 140 -3.93 12.77 -8.21
C GLY A 140 -4.60 13.71 -9.22
N ALA A 141 -5.19 14.82 -8.77
CA ALA A 141 -5.82 15.82 -9.62
C ALA A 141 -4.81 16.56 -10.50
N VAL A 142 -3.64 16.87 -9.95
CA VAL A 142 -2.49 17.43 -10.68
C VAL A 142 -2.03 16.45 -11.78
N ALA A 143 -1.81 15.19 -11.44
CA ALA A 143 -1.32 14.18 -12.37
C ALA A 143 -2.33 13.85 -13.48
N ALA A 144 -3.64 13.96 -13.20
CA ALA A 144 -4.69 13.81 -14.22
C ALA A 144 -4.63 14.90 -15.29
N ARG A 145 -4.15 16.11 -14.94
CA ARG A 145 -3.99 17.24 -15.86
C ARG A 145 -2.60 17.30 -16.50
N ALA A 146 -1.66 16.52 -16.00
CA ALA A 146 -0.29 16.48 -16.49
C ALA A 146 -0.18 15.76 -17.84
N SER A 147 0.77 16.20 -18.66
CA SER A 147 1.17 15.46 -19.87
C SER A 147 1.69 14.07 -19.49
N THR A 148 1.62 13.11 -20.42
CA THR A 148 2.12 11.74 -20.19
C THR A 148 3.56 11.67 -19.65
N PRO A 149 4.56 12.41 -20.18
CA PRO A 149 5.91 12.38 -19.61
C PRO A 149 5.96 12.95 -18.19
N LEU A 150 5.30 14.08 -17.91
CA LEU A 150 5.26 14.66 -16.57
C LEU A 150 4.56 13.72 -15.57
N ARG A 151 3.50 13.03 -15.99
CA ARG A 151 2.82 12.02 -15.17
C ARG A 151 3.72 10.83 -14.85
N ARG A 152 4.54 10.37 -15.80
CA ARG A 152 5.55 9.32 -15.55
C ARG A 152 6.60 9.78 -14.55
N VAL A 153 7.03 11.03 -14.61
CA VAL A 153 7.93 11.63 -13.61
C VAL A 153 7.25 11.66 -12.24
N ILE A 154 6.01 12.16 -12.15
CA ILE A 154 5.25 12.20 -10.88
C ILE A 154 5.13 10.80 -10.28
N THR A 155 4.66 9.82 -11.06
CA THR A 155 4.51 8.44 -10.59
C THR A 155 5.85 7.79 -10.25
N GLY A 156 6.91 8.09 -11.00
CA GLY A 156 8.26 7.65 -10.70
C GLY A 156 8.76 8.20 -9.36
N VAL A 157 8.63 9.51 -9.12
CA VAL A 157 8.96 10.14 -7.82
C VAL A 157 8.16 9.52 -6.69
N LEU A 158 6.85 9.32 -6.87
CA LEU A 158 6.03 8.65 -5.85
C LEU A 158 6.51 7.21 -5.60
N GLY A 159 6.92 6.47 -6.62
CA GLY A 159 7.52 5.15 -6.48
C GLY A 159 8.83 5.15 -5.70
N VAL A 160 9.68 6.15 -5.93
CA VAL A 160 10.88 6.41 -5.13
C VAL A 160 10.50 6.61 -3.66
N LEU A 161 9.47 7.42 -3.37
CA LEU A 161 9.03 7.64 -1.98
C LEU A 161 8.49 6.40 -1.27
N VAL A 162 7.86 5.49 -2.01
CA VAL A 162 7.36 4.21 -1.47
C VAL A 162 8.52 3.26 -1.15
N LEU A 163 9.59 3.25 -1.95
CA LEU A 163 10.70 2.30 -1.79
C LEU A 163 11.89 2.84 -0.98
N LEU A 164 12.05 4.16 -0.86
CA LEU A 164 13.11 4.80 -0.06
C LEU A 164 12.84 4.81 1.45
N VAL A 165 12.04 3.88 1.92
CA VAL A 165 11.53 3.87 3.29
C VAL A 165 12.49 3.07 4.15
N GLY A 166 13.64 3.68 4.46
CA GLY A 166 14.48 3.27 5.58
C GLY A 166 13.89 3.82 6.88
N THR A 167 12.66 3.43 7.26
CA THR A 167 11.91 4.04 8.38
C THR A 167 12.75 4.18 9.64
N THR A 168 13.57 3.18 9.98
CA THR A 168 14.41 3.24 11.19
C THR A 168 15.55 4.26 11.05
N GLY A 169 16.24 4.29 9.90
CA GLY A 169 17.30 5.26 9.64
C GLY A 169 16.76 6.70 9.58
N ILE A 170 15.59 6.90 8.99
CA ILE A 170 14.92 8.21 8.92
C ILE A 170 14.43 8.63 10.31
N ILE A 171 13.85 7.72 11.11
CA ILE A 171 13.48 7.99 12.51
C ILE A 171 14.69 8.46 13.28
N LEU A 172 15.79 7.73 13.20
CA LEU A 172 17.00 8.03 13.93
C LEU A 172 17.69 9.32 13.45
N ALA A 173 17.70 9.57 12.13
CA ALA A 173 18.22 10.81 11.54
C ALA A 173 17.38 12.05 11.86
N SER A 174 16.08 11.88 12.03
CA SER A 174 15.16 12.98 12.36
C SER A 174 15.18 13.39 13.84
N LEU A 175 15.97 12.71 14.68
CA LEU A 175 16.08 12.98 16.11
C LEU A 175 17.30 13.88 16.33
N PRO A 176 17.13 15.18 16.65
CA PRO A 176 18.27 16.04 16.88
C PRO A 176 19.09 15.52 18.06
N GLU A 177 20.41 15.42 17.89
CA GLU A 177 21.35 14.95 18.92
C GLU A 177 21.26 15.71 20.26
N ARG A 178 20.62 16.90 20.28
CA ARG A 178 20.58 17.80 21.44
C ARG A 178 19.20 18.36 21.84
N SER A 179 18.09 18.04 21.15
CA SER A 179 16.79 18.73 21.39
C SER A 179 15.72 17.94 22.15
N LEU A 180 16.03 16.75 22.68
CA LEU A 180 15.10 16.05 23.59
C LEU A 180 14.96 16.76 24.96
N GLY A 181 15.69 17.87 25.15
CA GLY A 181 15.56 18.76 26.29
C GLY A 181 14.35 19.70 26.28
N ASP A 182 13.61 19.85 25.17
CA ASP A 182 12.32 20.57 25.15
C ASP A 182 11.51 20.26 23.88
N GLY A 183 10.45 19.45 24.00
CA GLY A 183 9.20 19.71 23.26
C GLY A 183 8.90 19.03 21.91
N MET A 184 9.77 18.26 21.26
CA MET A 184 9.34 17.56 20.02
C MET A 184 8.54 16.29 20.34
N ASP A 185 7.23 16.37 20.13
CA ASP A 185 6.29 15.28 20.34
C ASP A 185 6.65 14.06 19.47
N VAL A 186 6.70 12.86 20.06
CA VAL A 186 6.90 11.56 19.38
C VAL A 186 5.96 11.40 18.18
N ARG A 187 4.76 11.98 18.25
CA ARG A 187 3.80 12.00 17.15
C ARG A 187 4.36 12.67 15.91
N VAL A 188 5.12 13.75 16.06
CA VAL A 188 5.76 14.48 14.95
C VAL A 188 6.87 13.64 14.34
N ILE A 189 7.71 13.02 15.16
CA ILE A 189 8.78 12.11 14.68
C ILE A 189 8.18 10.94 13.91
N ALA A 190 7.21 10.25 14.49
CA ALA A 190 6.51 9.14 13.85
C ALA A 190 5.89 9.55 12.50
N MET A 191 5.29 10.74 12.46
CA MET A 191 4.70 11.32 11.26
C MET A 191 5.74 11.60 10.18
N LEU A 192 6.83 12.31 10.49
CA LEU A 192 7.88 12.64 9.53
C LEU A 192 8.44 11.40 8.86
N CYS A 193 8.52 10.29 9.60
CA CYS A 193 9.08 9.03 9.10
C CYS A 193 8.10 8.24 8.23
N GLY A 194 6.80 8.33 8.51
CA GLY A 194 5.76 7.73 7.68
C GLY A 194 5.41 8.57 6.43
N LEU A 195 5.76 9.85 6.42
CA LEU A 195 5.32 10.81 5.40
C LEU A 195 5.68 10.38 3.96
N PRO A 196 6.93 9.95 3.64
CA PRO A 196 7.26 9.52 2.29
C PRO A 196 6.39 8.36 1.79
N VAL A 197 6.20 7.33 2.63
CA VAL A 197 5.34 6.17 2.32
C VAL A 197 3.92 6.64 2.02
N VAL A 198 3.37 7.45 2.93
CA VAL A 198 1.98 7.87 2.92
C VAL A 198 1.71 8.76 1.70
N VAL A 199 2.59 9.71 1.41
CA VAL A 199 2.50 10.58 0.22
C VAL A 199 2.69 9.76 -1.06
N GLY A 200 3.68 8.87 -1.09
CA GLY A 200 3.95 8.00 -2.22
C GLY A 200 2.76 7.11 -2.57
N LEU A 201 2.28 6.32 -1.60
CA LEU A 201 1.16 5.40 -1.79
C LEU A 201 -0.15 6.13 -2.09
N SER A 202 -0.52 7.14 -1.29
CA SER A 202 -1.75 7.89 -1.52
C SER A 202 -1.72 8.60 -2.87
N GLY A 203 -0.59 9.21 -3.23
CA GLY A 203 -0.36 9.82 -4.53
C GLY A 203 -0.58 8.81 -5.67
N LEU A 204 0.07 7.65 -5.64
CA LEU A 204 -0.06 6.62 -6.70
C LEU A 204 -1.52 6.15 -6.85
N VAL A 205 -2.18 5.92 -5.73
CA VAL A 205 -3.57 5.47 -5.69
C VAL A 205 -4.51 6.54 -6.26
N PHE A 206 -4.38 7.80 -5.83
CA PHE A 206 -5.23 8.89 -6.33
C PHE A 206 -4.89 9.31 -7.76
N VAL A 207 -3.65 9.14 -8.23
CA VAL A 207 -3.29 9.25 -9.66
C VAL A 207 -4.04 8.19 -10.47
N ALA A 208 -4.14 6.96 -9.98
CA ALA A 208 -4.87 5.91 -10.70
C ALA A 208 -6.39 6.15 -10.69
N VAL A 209 -6.96 6.70 -9.60
CA VAL A 209 -8.38 7.05 -9.53
C VAL A 209 -8.73 8.23 -10.45
N SER A 210 -7.92 9.29 -10.46
CA SER A 210 -8.25 10.55 -11.15
C SER A 210 -8.34 10.42 -12.68
N ARG A 211 -7.79 9.34 -13.25
CA ARG A 211 -7.86 9.01 -14.69
C ARG A 211 -9.22 8.50 -15.17
N THR A 212 -10.18 8.29 -14.27
CA THR A 212 -11.51 7.79 -14.63
C THR A 212 -12.43 8.82 -15.31
N ARG A 213 -12.04 10.10 -15.41
CA ARG A 213 -12.93 11.20 -15.82
C ARG A 213 -13.34 11.25 -17.31
N SER A 214 -12.65 10.57 -18.23
CA SER A 214 -12.88 10.74 -19.68
C SER A 214 -13.66 9.64 -20.38
N ALA A 215 -13.98 8.52 -19.72
CA ALA A 215 -14.71 7.44 -20.37
C ALA A 215 -16.21 7.54 -20.05
N GLU A 216 -16.97 7.96 -21.04
CA GLU A 216 -18.43 8.20 -21.09
C GLU A 216 -19.34 7.01 -20.71
N SER A 217 -18.84 5.96 -20.04
CA SER A 217 -19.60 4.72 -19.87
C SER A 217 -19.60 4.16 -18.44
N SER A 218 -20.79 4.25 -17.82
CA SER A 218 -21.41 3.13 -17.09
C SER A 218 -20.89 2.69 -15.71
N GLY A 219 -20.18 3.52 -14.94
CA GLY A 219 -19.66 3.18 -13.59
C GLY A 219 -20.11 4.10 -12.44
N MET A 220 -19.57 3.87 -11.23
CA MET A 220 -19.72 4.80 -10.10
C MET A 220 -19.03 6.12 -10.42
N ALA A 221 -19.56 7.25 -9.92
CA ALA A 221 -18.95 8.56 -10.18
C ALA A 221 -17.45 8.57 -9.73
N PRO A 222 -16.56 9.29 -10.43
CA PRO A 222 -15.14 9.32 -10.12
C PRO A 222 -14.87 9.81 -8.69
N VAL A 223 -15.70 10.76 -8.21
CA VAL A 223 -15.66 11.26 -6.82
C VAL A 223 -16.00 10.14 -5.84
N ALA A 224 -17.03 9.36 -6.11
CA ALA A 224 -17.44 8.26 -5.24
C ALA A 224 -16.37 7.15 -5.19
N THR A 225 -15.70 6.87 -6.31
CA THR A 225 -14.54 5.96 -6.35
C THR A 225 -13.38 6.50 -5.53
N ALA A 226 -13.09 7.81 -5.62
CA ALA A 226 -12.07 8.47 -4.81
C ALA A 226 -12.36 8.40 -3.31
N VAL A 227 -13.62 8.63 -2.91
CA VAL A 227 -14.06 8.51 -1.50
C VAL A 227 -13.89 7.08 -1.00
N LEU A 228 -14.34 6.09 -1.76
CA LEU A 228 -14.20 4.68 -1.41
C LEU A 228 -12.73 4.29 -1.19
N VAL A 229 -11.87 4.67 -2.13
CA VAL A 229 -10.43 4.39 -2.06
C VAL A 229 -9.77 5.14 -0.90
N GLY A 230 -10.19 6.39 -0.64
CA GLY A 230 -9.76 7.16 0.53
C GLY A 230 -10.15 6.50 1.85
N ILE A 231 -11.36 5.94 1.96
CA ILE A 231 -11.81 5.19 3.14
C ILE A 231 -10.96 3.93 3.34
N ILE A 232 -10.67 3.17 2.29
CA ILE A 232 -9.80 1.99 2.36
C ILE A 232 -8.38 2.38 2.79
N ALA A 233 -7.83 3.45 2.23
CA ALA A 233 -6.52 3.98 2.61
C ALA A 233 -6.48 4.44 4.07
N LEU A 234 -7.54 5.10 4.55
CA LEU A 234 -7.68 5.51 5.95
C LEU A 234 -7.65 4.30 6.89
N MET A 235 -8.39 3.23 6.57
CA MET A 235 -8.37 1.99 7.36
C MET A 235 -6.99 1.35 7.37
N ALA A 236 -6.28 1.34 6.25
CA ALA A 236 -4.91 0.83 6.18
C ALA A 236 -3.95 1.65 7.06
N ILE A 237 -4.05 3.00 7.03
CA ILE A 237 -3.23 3.88 7.86
C ILE A 237 -3.49 3.66 9.35
N VAL A 238 -4.76 3.55 9.75
CA VAL A 238 -5.14 3.24 11.13
C VAL A 238 -4.56 1.89 11.55
N ALA A 239 -4.70 0.86 10.71
CA ALA A 239 -4.14 -0.46 11.02
C ALA A 239 -2.61 -0.45 11.14
N ILE A 240 -1.90 0.29 10.28
CA ILE A 240 -0.44 0.46 10.36
C ILE A 240 -0.06 1.17 11.67
N ALA A 241 -0.79 2.22 12.05
CA ALA A 241 -0.51 2.97 13.27
C ALA A 241 -0.72 2.14 14.55
N ILE A 242 -1.78 1.33 14.61
CA ILE A 242 -2.04 0.38 15.71
C ILE A 242 -0.89 -0.64 15.83
N GLN A 243 -0.34 -1.07 14.70
CA GLN A 243 0.76 -2.04 14.63
C GLN A 243 2.16 -1.40 14.66
N SER A 244 2.24 -0.09 14.84
CA SER A 244 3.49 0.65 14.93
C SER A 244 4.32 0.21 16.15
N LEU A 245 5.62 -0.03 15.97
CA LEU A 245 6.56 -0.32 17.06
C LEU A 245 7.74 0.67 17.07
N ALA A 246 8.33 0.92 15.91
CA ALA A 246 9.59 1.64 15.80
C ALA A 246 9.56 3.07 16.37
N PRO A 247 8.60 3.96 16.03
CA PRO A 247 8.63 5.33 16.52
C PRO A 247 8.57 5.44 18.05
N SER A 248 7.69 4.67 18.69
CA SER A 248 7.57 4.67 20.15
C SER A 248 8.77 4.04 20.85
N LEU A 249 9.27 2.92 20.32
CA LEU A 249 10.43 2.25 20.87
C LEU A 249 11.66 3.16 20.81
N VAL A 250 11.93 3.68 19.61
CA VAL A 250 13.12 4.45 19.33
C VAL A 250 13.03 5.80 20.03
N ALA A 251 11.97 6.58 19.85
CA ALA A 251 11.94 7.95 20.36
C ALA A 251 11.87 8.03 21.90
N THR A 252 11.14 7.12 22.56
CA THR A 252 10.82 7.26 23.99
C THR A 252 10.85 5.98 24.80
N THR A 253 11.03 4.81 24.17
CA THR A 253 10.89 3.51 24.84
C THR A 253 9.55 3.35 25.59
N GLY A 254 8.49 4.01 25.11
CA GLY A 254 7.17 4.04 25.75
C GLY A 254 6.92 5.22 26.69
N GLY A 255 7.93 6.06 26.95
CA GLY A 255 7.81 7.32 27.68
C GLY A 255 7.54 7.13 29.19
N PRO A 256 7.52 8.24 29.96
CA PRO A 256 7.19 8.18 31.38
C PRO A 256 5.81 7.55 31.59
N LYS A 257 5.68 6.58 32.51
CA LYS A 257 4.41 5.88 32.81
C LYS A 257 3.69 5.29 31.58
N GLY A 258 4.43 4.97 30.50
CA GLY A 258 3.84 4.35 29.32
C GLY A 258 2.95 5.27 28.48
N GLU A 259 3.10 6.61 28.56
CA GLU A 259 2.28 7.57 27.80
C GLU A 259 2.39 7.41 26.27
N THR A 260 3.49 6.88 25.75
CA THR A 260 3.74 6.73 24.30
C THR A 260 3.76 5.28 23.85
N LEU A 261 3.20 4.37 24.66
CA LEU A 261 3.08 2.96 24.29
C LEU A 261 2.13 2.79 23.10
N THR A 262 2.53 1.93 22.16
CA THR A 262 1.64 1.37 21.14
C THR A 262 1.30 -0.07 21.50
N PRO A 263 0.22 -0.66 20.97
CA PRO A 263 -0.13 -2.06 21.22
C PRO A 263 1.01 -3.04 20.93
N ASN A 264 1.74 -2.84 19.83
CA ASN A 264 2.89 -3.67 19.48
C ASN A 264 4.11 -3.43 20.37
N LEU A 265 4.37 -2.19 20.81
CA LEU A 265 5.42 -1.94 21.80
C LEU A 265 5.06 -2.58 23.16
N LEU A 266 3.81 -2.48 23.59
CA LEU A 266 3.32 -3.12 24.81
C LEU A 266 3.47 -4.65 24.75
N ALA A 267 3.11 -5.25 23.61
CA ALA A 267 3.32 -6.67 23.35
C ALA A 267 4.81 -7.03 23.40
N TYR A 268 5.67 -6.21 22.79
CA TYR A 268 7.11 -6.44 22.78
C TYR A 268 7.74 -6.35 24.18
N GLN A 269 7.41 -5.32 24.96
CA GLN A 269 7.93 -5.15 26.32
C GLN A 269 7.43 -6.25 27.26
N SER A 270 6.14 -6.61 27.20
CA SER A 270 5.58 -7.66 28.05
C SER A 270 6.09 -9.03 27.64
N GLY A 271 6.07 -9.29 26.34
CA GLY A 271 6.44 -10.55 25.75
C GLY A 271 7.94 -10.83 25.79
N PHE A 272 8.73 -10.06 25.04
CA PHE A 272 10.15 -10.33 24.82
C PHE A 272 11.03 -9.76 25.94
N GLN A 273 10.77 -8.55 26.43
CA GLN A 273 11.64 -7.96 27.46
C GLN A 273 11.36 -8.53 28.86
N ARG A 274 10.10 -8.76 29.21
CA ARG A 274 9.70 -9.31 30.52
C ARG A 274 9.50 -10.82 30.52
N MET A 275 9.64 -11.49 29.37
CA MET A 275 9.43 -12.94 29.21
C MET A 275 8.03 -13.40 29.66
N GLN A 276 7.01 -12.54 29.52
CA GLN A 276 5.60 -12.83 29.83
C GLN A 276 4.83 -13.05 28.52
N PHE A 277 5.03 -14.21 27.90
CA PHE A 277 4.52 -14.48 26.55
C PHE A 277 3.00 -14.44 26.49
N GLY A 278 2.32 -14.88 27.55
CA GLY A 278 0.87 -14.79 27.67
C GLY A 278 0.32 -13.37 27.62
N ARG A 279 0.88 -12.47 28.42
CA ARG A 279 0.50 -11.05 28.45
C ARG A 279 0.82 -10.35 27.13
N GLY A 280 1.96 -10.66 26.51
CA GLY A 280 2.31 -10.17 25.17
C GLY A 280 1.30 -10.65 24.11
N ALA A 281 0.96 -11.94 24.14
CA ALA A 281 0.00 -12.57 23.23
C ALA A 281 -1.43 -12.02 23.42
N ALA A 282 -1.83 -11.64 24.64
CA ALA A 282 -3.10 -10.97 24.88
C ALA A 282 -3.19 -9.60 24.17
N SER A 283 -2.12 -8.78 24.24
CA SER A 283 -2.05 -7.51 23.48
C SER A 283 -2.09 -7.75 21.96
N GLN A 284 -1.37 -8.77 21.47
CA GLN A 284 -1.39 -9.18 20.06
C GLN A 284 -2.76 -9.68 19.61
N THR A 285 -3.47 -10.44 20.44
CA THR A 285 -4.82 -10.94 20.14
C THR A 285 -5.81 -9.79 20.01
N LEU A 286 -5.81 -8.82 20.93
CA LEU A 286 -6.66 -7.62 20.82
C LEU A 286 -6.34 -6.82 19.54
N THR A 287 -5.06 -6.67 19.23
CA THR A 287 -4.60 -6.00 18.00
C THR A 287 -5.09 -6.74 16.75
N LEU A 288 -4.95 -8.06 16.74
CA LEU A 288 -5.39 -8.94 15.66
C LEU A 288 -6.89 -8.82 15.40
N VAL A 289 -7.72 -8.82 16.44
CA VAL A 289 -9.17 -8.65 16.29
C VAL A 289 -9.51 -7.30 15.65
N ILE A 290 -8.95 -6.21 16.16
CA ILE A 290 -9.25 -4.85 15.64
C ILE A 290 -8.81 -4.73 14.17
N VAL A 291 -7.56 -5.09 13.89
CA VAL A 291 -6.99 -5.00 12.54
C VAL A 291 -7.71 -5.96 11.58
N GLY A 292 -8.13 -7.13 12.06
CA GLY A 292 -8.86 -8.09 11.24
C GLY A 292 -10.29 -7.67 10.92
N VAL A 293 -10.97 -6.97 11.84
CA VAL A 293 -12.26 -6.33 11.54
C VAL A 293 -12.07 -5.23 10.48
N LEU A 294 -11.05 -4.37 10.61
CA LEU A 294 -10.75 -3.35 9.60
C LEU A 294 -10.45 -3.98 8.23
N GLY A 295 -9.67 -5.06 8.21
CA GLY A 295 -9.35 -5.80 6.99
C GLY A 295 -10.58 -6.41 6.32
N LEU A 296 -11.47 -7.01 7.11
CA LEU A 296 -12.74 -7.57 6.62
C LEU A 296 -13.65 -6.49 6.03
N ILE A 297 -13.80 -5.34 6.73
CA ILE A 297 -14.60 -4.21 6.23
C ILE A 297 -14.02 -3.67 4.91
N ALA A 298 -12.71 -3.43 4.86
CA ALA A 298 -12.04 -2.98 3.64
C ALA A 298 -12.20 -4.00 2.49
N GLY A 299 -12.07 -5.30 2.78
CA GLY A 299 -12.30 -6.37 1.83
C GLY A 299 -13.73 -6.39 1.30
N LEU A 300 -14.74 -6.26 2.18
CA LEU A 300 -16.15 -6.15 1.79
C LEU A 300 -16.41 -4.90 0.95
N LEU A 301 -15.76 -3.78 1.24
CA LEU A 301 -15.85 -2.57 0.42
C LEU A 301 -15.24 -2.80 -0.97
N ILE A 302 -14.08 -3.45 -1.07
CA ILE A 302 -13.42 -3.79 -2.35
C ILE A 302 -14.33 -4.71 -3.19
N LEU A 303 -14.84 -5.79 -2.60
CA LEU A 303 -15.66 -6.79 -3.28
C LEU A 303 -17.07 -6.26 -3.61
N GLY A 304 -17.70 -5.56 -2.67
CA GLY A 304 -19.04 -5.01 -2.80
C GLY A 304 -19.13 -3.87 -3.81
N SER A 305 -18.13 -2.98 -3.83
CA SER A 305 -18.02 -1.92 -4.85
C SER A 305 -17.56 -2.43 -6.21
N ARG A 306 -17.05 -3.67 -6.27
CA ARG A 306 -16.37 -4.24 -7.43
C ARG A 306 -15.26 -3.33 -7.91
N LEU A 307 -14.35 -2.97 -6.99
CA LEU A 307 -13.17 -2.21 -7.31
C LEU A 307 -12.35 -2.94 -8.37
N ARG A 308 -11.81 -2.20 -9.33
CA ARG A 308 -11.09 -2.75 -10.50
C ARG A 308 -9.85 -1.92 -10.75
N VAL A 309 -8.76 -2.60 -11.10
CA VAL A 309 -7.52 -1.97 -11.54
C VAL A 309 -7.31 -2.34 -13.00
N GLU A 310 -7.48 -1.38 -13.91
CA GLU A 310 -7.45 -1.60 -15.36
C GLU A 310 -6.30 -0.81 -16.00
N PRO A 311 -5.50 -1.41 -16.91
CA PRO A 311 -4.55 -0.66 -17.73
C PRO A 311 -5.29 0.35 -18.61
N ALA A 312 -4.84 1.60 -18.66
CA ALA A 312 -5.47 2.62 -19.49
C ALA A 312 -5.40 2.29 -20.98
N ALA A 313 -6.42 2.72 -21.72
CA ALA A 313 -6.38 2.73 -23.18
C ALA A 313 -5.32 3.73 -23.69
N ALA A 314 -4.70 3.43 -24.83
CA ALA A 314 -3.61 4.22 -25.40
C ALA A 314 -4.04 5.57 -25.99
N GLU A 315 -5.33 5.92 -25.96
CA GLU A 315 -5.93 6.93 -26.87
C GLU A 315 -6.42 8.24 -26.24
N ASP A 316 -6.25 8.48 -24.94
CA ASP A 316 -6.65 9.77 -24.37
C ASP A 316 -5.63 10.86 -24.74
N SER A 317 -5.83 11.50 -25.89
CA SER A 317 -5.11 12.71 -26.29
C SER A 317 -5.32 13.78 -25.22
N PRO A 318 -4.25 14.27 -24.55
CA PRO A 318 -4.41 15.23 -23.47
C PRO A 318 -4.97 16.54 -24.01
N GLY A 319 -6.10 17.00 -23.46
CA GLY A 319 -6.55 18.37 -23.64
C GLY A 319 -5.47 19.33 -23.15
N ARG A 320 -4.89 20.12 -24.06
CA ARG A 320 -3.86 21.12 -23.76
C ARG A 320 -4.43 22.18 -22.82
N SER A 321 -4.04 22.14 -21.55
CA SER A 321 -4.26 23.23 -20.59
C SER A 321 -2.91 23.62 -19.99
N ASN A 322 -2.41 24.81 -20.35
CA ASN A 322 -1.08 25.29 -19.97
C ASN A 322 -0.98 25.74 -18.51
N VAL A 323 -2.10 26.13 -17.88
CA VAL A 323 -2.10 26.76 -16.54
C VAL A 323 -1.96 25.73 -15.41
N SER A 324 -2.44 24.50 -15.61
CA SER A 324 -2.32 23.42 -14.61
C SER A 324 -0.91 22.84 -14.46
N GLY A 325 -0.03 23.06 -15.43
CA GLY A 325 1.34 22.54 -15.41
C GLY A 325 2.24 23.23 -14.39
N ILE A 326 2.11 24.54 -14.21
CA ILE A 326 2.99 25.31 -13.32
C ILE A 326 2.71 24.98 -11.85
N VAL A 327 1.45 24.97 -11.43
CA VAL A 327 1.06 24.64 -10.04
C VAL A 327 1.46 23.21 -9.68
N ALA A 328 1.32 22.28 -10.64
CA ALA A 328 1.76 20.90 -10.50
C ALA A 328 3.27 20.77 -10.26
N ILE A 329 4.06 21.49 -11.07
CA ILE A 329 5.52 21.51 -10.96
C ILE A 329 5.93 22.12 -9.62
N VAL A 330 5.33 23.24 -9.21
CA VAL A 330 5.65 23.89 -7.93
C VAL A 330 5.36 22.97 -6.75
N LEU A 331 4.22 22.29 -6.72
CA LEU A 331 3.89 21.34 -5.64
C LEU A 331 4.79 20.11 -5.65
N ALA A 332 5.13 19.58 -6.82
CA ALA A 332 6.05 18.44 -6.93
C ALA A 332 7.48 18.83 -6.51
N VAL A 333 7.97 20.00 -6.92
CA VAL A 333 9.27 20.54 -6.52
C VAL A 333 9.29 20.79 -5.03
N LEU A 334 8.24 21.40 -4.46
CA LEU A 334 8.14 21.63 -3.02
C LEU A 334 8.18 20.31 -2.25
N ALA A 335 7.44 19.29 -2.69
CA ALA A 335 7.48 17.96 -2.08
C ALA A 335 8.89 17.36 -2.15
N VAL A 336 9.54 17.41 -3.31
CA VAL A 336 10.92 16.93 -3.49
C VAL A 336 11.92 17.70 -2.62
N VAL A 337 11.78 19.02 -2.49
CA VAL A 337 12.64 19.85 -1.64
C VAL A 337 12.45 19.52 -0.17
N VAL A 338 11.20 19.42 0.30
CA VAL A 338 10.90 19.01 1.69
C VAL A 338 11.50 17.64 1.97
N ILE A 339 11.36 16.70 1.04
CA ILE A 339 11.95 15.36 1.17
C ILE A 339 13.48 15.42 1.14
N ALA A 340 14.10 16.21 0.27
CA ALA A 340 15.55 16.36 0.20
C ALA A 340 16.13 16.97 1.49
N VAL A 341 15.43 17.93 2.09
CA VAL A 341 15.80 18.52 3.39
C VAL A 341 15.67 17.48 4.50
N LEU A 342 14.54 16.74 4.55
CA LEU A 342 14.31 15.70 5.55
C LEU A 342 15.28 14.51 5.42
N LEU A 343 15.76 14.24 4.20
CA LEU A 343 16.70 13.17 3.92
C LEU A 343 18.16 13.63 3.95
N HIS A 344 18.45 14.89 4.25
CA HIS A 344 19.81 15.42 4.21
C HIS A 344 20.73 14.70 5.22
N ASP A 345 20.34 14.67 6.49
CA ASP A 345 21.14 14.05 7.56
C ASP A 345 21.25 12.53 7.37
N TRP A 346 20.20 11.93 6.82
CA TRP A 346 20.24 10.53 6.43
C TRP A 346 21.24 10.30 5.29
N ALA A 347 21.23 11.14 4.26
CA ALA A 347 22.12 11.05 3.11
C ALA A 347 23.59 11.29 3.44
N THR A 348 23.90 12.19 4.38
CA THR A 348 25.27 12.43 4.84
C THR A 348 25.81 11.26 5.67
N GLY A 349 24.96 10.59 6.47
CA GLY A 349 25.35 9.38 7.20
C GLY A 349 25.33 8.08 6.37
N LEU A 350 24.94 8.11 5.09
CA LEU A 350 25.05 6.95 4.19
C LEU A 350 26.50 6.57 3.88
N SER A 351 27.42 7.54 3.92
CA SER A 351 28.85 7.30 3.72
C SER A 351 29.58 6.88 4.99
N ASP A 352 28.95 7.05 6.16
CA ASP A 352 29.55 6.69 7.44
C ASP A 352 29.35 5.18 7.68
N THR A 353 30.47 4.47 7.82
CA THR A 353 30.51 3.02 8.09
C THR A 353 31.37 2.70 9.31
N ASP A 354 31.78 3.72 10.06
CA ASP A 354 32.61 3.55 11.24
C ASP A 354 31.79 2.91 12.35
N LEU A 355 32.26 1.75 12.81
CA LEU A 355 31.62 0.96 13.84
C LEU A 355 32.41 1.03 15.14
N PRO A 356 31.74 1.07 16.31
CA PRO A 356 32.43 0.90 17.57
C PRO A 356 33.17 -0.44 17.64
N ARG A 357 34.25 -0.45 18.43
CA ARG A 357 35.04 -1.66 18.67
C ARG A 357 34.13 -2.76 19.24
N GLY A 358 34.08 -3.90 18.54
CA GLY A 358 33.30 -5.07 18.95
C GLY A 358 31.97 -5.26 18.21
N ALA A 359 31.56 -4.32 17.34
CA ALA A 359 30.42 -4.55 16.45
C ALA A 359 30.80 -5.49 15.28
N SER A 360 29.81 -6.27 14.81
CA SER A 360 29.92 -7.07 13.60
C SER A 360 30.32 -6.23 12.40
N THR A 361 31.14 -6.78 11.49
CA THR A 361 31.63 -6.02 10.34
C THR A 361 30.49 -5.46 9.47
N PRO A 362 30.64 -4.29 8.82
CA PRO A 362 29.58 -3.67 8.02
C PRO A 362 28.97 -4.60 6.94
N PRO A 363 29.75 -5.48 6.26
CA PRO A 363 29.20 -6.46 5.33
C PRO A 363 28.25 -7.47 5.99
N ASN A 364 28.57 -7.95 7.19
CA ASN A 364 27.72 -8.90 7.92
C ASN A 364 26.40 -8.23 8.32
N LEU A 365 26.46 -7.01 8.86
CA LEU A 365 25.25 -6.24 9.22
C LEU A 365 24.35 -6.00 8.00
N THR A 366 24.94 -5.65 6.86
CA THR A 366 24.20 -5.45 5.61
C THR A 366 23.56 -6.74 5.13
N SER A 367 24.31 -7.85 5.14
CA SER A 367 23.81 -9.16 4.75
C SER A 367 22.65 -9.60 5.66
N ASN A 368 22.82 -9.50 6.97
CA ASN A 368 21.79 -9.86 7.96
C ASN A 368 20.54 -8.99 7.85
N THR A 369 20.66 -7.76 7.36
CA THR A 369 19.53 -6.85 7.18
C THR A 369 18.69 -7.22 5.97
N TRP A 370 19.34 -7.49 4.83
CA TRP A 370 18.66 -7.57 3.54
C TRP A 370 18.43 -9.00 3.04
N THR A 371 19.40 -9.88 3.25
CA THR A 371 19.36 -11.26 2.72
C THR A 371 18.20 -12.08 3.29
N PRO A 372 17.91 -12.08 4.61
CA PRO A 372 16.84 -12.91 5.17
C PRO A 372 15.44 -12.54 4.67
N GLY A 373 15.24 -11.29 4.23
CA GLY A 373 13.95 -10.83 3.69
C GLY A 373 13.69 -11.28 2.25
N ILE A 374 14.71 -11.66 1.48
CA ILE A 374 14.58 -11.98 0.05
C ILE A 374 13.75 -13.25 -0.18
N PRO A 375 14.03 -14.41 0.46
CA PRO A 375 13.25 -15.62 0.25
C PRO A 375 11.74 -15.47 0.56
N PRO A 376 11.32 -14.96 1.74
CA PRO A 376 9.90 -14.81 2.04
C PRO A 376 9.22 -13.76 1.15
N ALA A 377 9.89 -12.65 0.82
CA ALA A 377 9.35 -11.67 -0.12
C ALA A 377 9.13 -12.29 -1.52
N GLY A 378 10.09 -13.08 -2.00
CA GLY A 378 10.02 -13.73 -3.31
C GLY A 378 8.87 -14.73 -3.40
N VAL A 379 8.76 -15.59 -2.38
CA VAL A 379 7.65 -16.56 -2.30
C VAL A 379 6.32 -15.84 -2.13
N ALA A 380 6.22 -14.83 -1.26
CA ALA A 380 4.98 -14.08 -1.07
C ALA A 380 4.52 -13.37 -2.35
N ALA A 381 5.44 -12.74 -3.09
CA ALA A 381 5.14 -12.09 -4.37
C ALA A 381 4.73 -13.12 -5.43
N LEU A 382 5.42 -14.26 -5.53
CA LEU A 382 5.09 -15.34 -6.47
C LEU A 382 3.72 -15.96 -6.14
N VAL A 383 3.47 -16.31 -4.88
CA VAL A 383 2.21 -16.89 -4.41
C VAL A 383 1.06 -15.92 -4.63
N ALA A 384 1.26 -14.62 -4.36
CA ALA A 384 0.29 -13.58 -4.67
C ALA A 384 0.02 -13.45 -6.18
N ALA A 385 1.05 -13.55 -7.01
CA ALA A 385 0.93 -13.50 -8.46
C ALA A 385 0.15 -14.70 -9.01
N LEU A 386 0.49 -15.93 -8.58
CA LEU A 386 -0.17 -17.16 -9.00
C LEU A 386 -1.63 -17.19 -8.52
N GLY A 387 -1.87 -16.93 -7.24
CA GLY A 387 -3.22 -16.91 -6.67
C GLY A 387 -4.06 -15.78 -7.28
N GLY A 388 -3.48 -14.60 -7.47
CA GLY A 388 -4.16 -13.46 -8.08
C GLY A 388 -4.46 -13.65 -9.56
N PHE A 389 -3.56 -14.30 -10.31
CA PHE A 389 -3.82 -14.69 -11.70
C PHE A 389 -4.92 -15.76 -11.78
N GLY A 390 -4.86 -16.78 -10.91
CA GLY A 390 -5.88 -17.82 -10.81
C GLY A 390 -7.27 -17.25 -10.51
N LEU A 391 -7.39 -16.41 -9.48
CA LEU A 391 -8.65 -15.79 -9.08
C LEU A 391 -9.15 -14.73 -10.08
N GLY A 392 -8.24 -13.84 -10.51
CA GLY A 392 -8.59 -12.65 -11.28
C GLY A 392 -8.75 -12.92 -12.78
N ALA A 393 -7.79 -13.63 -13.39
CA ALA A 393 -7.76 -13.87 -14.83
C ALA A 393 -8.44 -15.19 -15.24
N LEU A 394 -8.17 -16.30 -14.54
CA LEU A 394 -8.73 -17.62 -14.89
C LEU A 394 -10.15 -17.84 -14.35
N ARG A 395 -10.50 -17.19 -13.23
CA ARG A 395 -11.84 -17.16 -12.64
C ARG A 395 -12.47 -18.56 -12.51
N PRO A 396 -11.96 -19.42 -11.61
CA PRO A 396 -12.42 -20.81 -11.47
C PRO A 396 -13.94 -20.93 -11.24
N LEU A 397 -14.54 -19.97 -10.51
CA LEU A 397 -15.98 -19.90 -10.22
C LEU A 397 -16.68 -18.78 -11.02
N GLY A 398 -16.11 -18.38 -12.16
CA GLY A 398 -16.62 -17.28 -12.96
C GLY A 398 -16.61 -15.96 -12.18
N ARG A 399 -17.75 -15.24 -12.18
CA ARG A 399 -17.89 -13.93 -11.51
C ARG A 399 -17.78 -14.01 -9.98
N VAL A 400 -18.00 -15.20 -9.40
CA VAL A 400 -17.95 -15.39 -7.94
C VAL A 400 -16.50 -15.60 -7.46
N SER A 401 -15.54 -15.81 -8.37
CA SER A 401 -14.14 -16.06 -7.99
C SER A 401 -13.54 -14.96 -7.14
N GLU A 402 -13.93 -13.70 -7.33
CA GLU A 402 -13.46 -12.58 -6.49
C GLU A 402 -13.90 -12.75 -5.03
N TRP A 403 -15.05 -13.39 -4.75
CA TRP A 403 -15.50 -13.68 -3.38
C TRP A 403 -14.67 -14.75 -2.66
N LEU A 404 -13.88 -15.54 -3.38
CA LEU A 404 -12.90 -16.44 -2.76
C LEU A 404 -11.79 -15.69 -2.03
N LEU A 405 -11.67 -14.37 -2.22
CA LEU A 405 -10.80 -13.53 -1.39
C LEU A 405 -11.37 -13.30 0.01
N LEU A 406 -12.69 -13.44 0.22
CA LEU A 406 -13.33 -13.10 1.49
C LEU A 406 -12.70 -13.77 2.72
N PRO A 407 -12.35 -15.08 2.70
CA PRO A 407 -11.67 -15.73 3.81
C PRO A 407 -10.29 -15.14 4.15
N PHE A 408 -9.62 -14.51 3.19
CA PHE A 408 -8.31 -13.87 3.41
C PHE A 408 -8.44 -12.47 4.02
N MET A 409 -9.58 -11.80 3.84
CA MET A 409 -9.75 -10.38 4.17
C MET A 409 -9.52 -10.01 5.66
N PRO A 410 -9.82 -10.88 6.66
CA PRO A 410 -9.45 -10.60 8.04
C PRO A 410 -7.94 -10.45 8.27
N TRP A 411 -7.09 -10.87 7.33
CA TRP A 411 -5.64 -10.69 7.41
C TRP A 411 -5.12 -9.63 6.43
N LEU A 412 -6.02 -8.86 5.79
CA LEU A 412 -5.62 -7.83 4.82
C LEU A 412 -4.67 -6.81 5.44
N PHE A 413 -4.82 -6.47 6.71
CA PHE A 413 -3.96 -5.50 7.37
C PHE A 413 -3.06 -6.11 8.46
N VAL A 414 -3.05 -7.43 8.61
CA VAL A 414 -2.25 -8.09 9.65
C VAL A 414 -0.80 -8.14 9.22
N GLY A 415 0.07 -7.51 10.01
CA GLY A 415 1.52 -7.52 9.83
C GLY A 415 2.23 -8.44 10.82
N LEU A 416 3.53 -8.60 10.62
CA LEU A 416 4.38 -9.50 11.41
C LEU A 416 4.34 -9.22 12.91
N GLY A 417 4.25 -7.95 13.31
CA GLY A 417 4.23 -7.56 14.73
C GLY A 417 3.02 -8.11 15.50
N THR A 418 1.90 -8.38 14.83
CA THR A 418 0.69 -8.91 15.45
C THR A 418 0.78 -10.41 15.73
N LEU A 419 1.66 -11.13 15.05
CA LEU A 419 1.85 -12.59 15.20
C LEU A 419 3.28 -12.95 15.62
N SER A 420 4.10 -11.98 16.04
CA SER A 420 5.53 -12.21 16.24
C SER A 420 5.85 -13.16 17.39
N MET A 421 5.00 -13.27 18.42
CA MET A 421 5.28 -14.11 19.58
C MET A 421 5.20 -15.60 19.24
N THR A 422 4.13 -16.01 18.56
CA THR A 422 3.94 -17.41 18.17
C THR A 422 4.97 -17.84 17.15
N HIS A 423 5.24 -17.00 16.16
CA HIS A 423 6.32 -17.24 15.21
C HIS A 423 7.69 -17.32 15.87
N PHE A 424 7.96 -16.50 16.88
CA PHE A 424 9.21 -16.58 17.63
C PHE A 424 9.33 -17.94 18.33
N ILE A 425 8.31 -18.37 19.07
CA ILE A 425 8.30 -19.67 19.77
C ILE A 425 8.58 -20.82 18.80
N ASP A 426 7.95 -20.81 17.63
CA ASP A 426 8.11 -21.86 16.61
C ASP A 426 9.51 -21.85 15.95
N GLN A 427 10.26 -20.74 16.04
CA GLN A 427 11.60 -20.59 15.46
C GLN A 427 12.74 -20.60 16.48
N ILE A 428 12.47 -20.71 17.79
CA ILE A 428 13.53 -20.84 18.80
C ILE A 428 14.36 -22.09 18.47
N GLY A 429 15.66 -21.89 18.23
CA GLY A 429 16.62 -22.96 17.95
C GLY A 429 16.78 -23.34 16.47
N ASP A 430 16.12 -22.63 15.54
CA ASP A 430 16.36 -22.77 14.10
C ASP A 430 17.47 -21.80 13.64
N ASP A 431 18.41 -22.25 12.81
CA ASP A 431 19.49 -21.40 12.24
C ASP A 431 18.93 -20.27 11.33
N ARG A 432 17.63 -20.30 11.02
CA ARG A 432 16.94 -19.34 10.15
C ARG A 432 16.23 -18.22 10.90
N THR A 433 16.52 -17.99 12.17
CA THR A 433 15.83 -17.01 13.04
C THR A 433 15.65 -15.62 12.41
N LEU A 434 16.62 -15.14 11.62
CA LEU A 434 16.51 -13.83 10.96
C LEU A 434 15.48 -13.77 9.81
N THR A 435 15.07 -14.92 9.26
CA THR A 435 14.12 -14.97 8.14
C THR A 435 12.71 -14.71 8.65
N PRO A 436 12.04 -13.63 8.19
CA PRO A 436 10.66 -13.38 8.60
C PRO A 436 9.74 -14.56 8.25
N PRO A 437 8.84 -14.96 9.16
CA PRO A 437 8.01 -16.16 9.03
C PRO A 437 6.83 -16.01 8.06
N MET A 438 6.62 -14.83 7.44
CA MET A 438 5.47 -14.56 6.57
C MET A 438 5.83 -14.81 5.10
N TRP A 439 5.36 -15.92 4.55
CA TRP A 439 5.56 -16.31 3.16
C TRP A 439 4.35 -15.97 2.26
N VAL A 440 3.33 -15.31 2.81
CA VAL A 440 2.17 -14.81 2.08
C VAL A 440 1.85 -13.37 2.46
N SER A 441 1.46 -12.56 1.48
CA SER A 441 0.96 -11.20 1.68
C SER A 441 -0.45 -11.09 1.11
N VAL A 442 -1.44 -10.98 1.99
CA VAL A 442 -2.85 -10.80 1.59
C VAL A 442 -3.07 -9.51 0.79
N PRO A 443 -2.49 -8.34 1.15
CA PRO A 443 -2.51 -7.15 0.29
C PRO A 443 -2.03 -7.42 -1.13
N ALA A 444 -0.89 -8.12 -1.26
CA ALA A 444 -0.31 -8.43 -2.57
C ALA A 444 -1.22 -9.36 -3.37
N LEU A 445 -1.82 -10.37 -2.73
CA LEU A 445 -2.79 -11.27 -3.35
C LEU A 445 -4.01 -10.51 -3.88
N VAL A 446 -4.55 -9.56 -3.10
CA VAL A 446 -5.68 -8.71 -3.53
C VAL A 446 -5.29 -7.85 -4.71
N VAL A 447 -4.16 -7.14 -4.65
CA VAL A 447 -3.68 -6.27 -5.74
C VAL A 447 -3.45 -7.08 -7.01
N CYS A 448 -2.78 -8.23 -6.93
CA CYS A 448 -2.57 -9.12 -8.07
C CYS A 448 -3.88 -9.65 -8.65
N THR A 449 -4.86 -9.96 -7.80
CA THR A 449 -6.19 -10.39 -8.26
C THR A 449 -6.87 -9.29 -9.07
N LEU A 450 -6.86 -8.05 -8.56
CA LEU A 450 -7.47 -6.90 -9.22
C LEU A 450 -6.77 -6.54 -10.54
N VAL A 451 -5.43 -6.53 -10.55
CA VAL A 451 -4.62 -6.25 -11.75
C VAL A 451 -4.82 -7.34 -12.80
N SER A 452 -4.75 -8.63 -12.42
CA SER A 452 -4.94 -9.75 -13.34
C SER A 452 -6.35 -9.75 -13.94
N ALA A 453 -7.37 -9.44 -13.13
CA ALA A 453 -8.74 -9.29 -13.60
C ALA A 453 -8.89 -8.15 -14.62
N GLY A 454 -8.20 -7.02 -14.41
CA GLY A 454 -8.18 -5.89 -15.35
C GLY A 454 -7.45 -6.20 -16.65
N VAL A 455 -6.26 -6.81 -16.56
CA VAL A 455 -5.47 -7.27 -17.72
C VAL A 455 -6.28 -8.23 -18.59
N ARG A 456 -6.95 -9.22 -17.98
CA ARG A 456 -7.78 -10.19 -18.71
C ARG A 456 -8.91 -9.52 -19.48
N ARG A 457 -9.64 -8.59 -18.85
CA ARG A 457 -10.72 -7.87 -19.54
C ARG A 457 -10.20 -7.07 -20.72
N ARG A 458 -9.07 -6.40 -20.56
CA ARG A 458 -8.48 -5.61 -21.62
C ARG A 458 -8.02 -6.48 -22.80
N TRP A 459 -7.54 -7.68 -22.50
CA TRP A 459 -7.23 -8.70 -23.50
C TRP A 459 -8.49 -9.13 -24.26
N ASP A 460 -9.56 -9.48 -23.54
CA ASP A 460 -10.82 -9.93 -24.15
C ASP A 460 -11.45 -8.80 -25.02
N GLU A 461 -11.40 -7.55 -24.57
CA GLU A 461 -11.84 -6.38 -25.35
C GLU A 461 -11.02 -6.16 -26.63
N SER A 462 -9.71 -6.35 -26.55
CA SER A 462 -8.79 -6.22 -27.68
C SER A 462 -9.05 -7.31 -28.72
N GLN A 463 -9.23 -8.56 -28.27
CA GLN A 463 -9.59 -9.67 -29.15
C GLN A 463 -10.96 -9.48 -29.82
N ALA A 464 -11.95 -8.96 -29.08
CA ALA A 464 -13.27 -8.66 -29.64
C ALA A 464 -13.22 -7.59 -30.75
N ARG A 465 -12.21 -6.72 -30.76
CA ARG A 465 -11.96 -5.73 -31.81
C ARG A 465 -11.05 -6.25 -32.93
N GLY A 466 -10.64 -7.52 -32.89
CA GLY A 466 -9.68 -8.10 -33.84
C GLY A 466 -8.25 -7.56 -33.72
N GLY A 467 -7.93 -6.88 -32.61
CA GLY A 467 -6.61 -6.29 -32.39
C GLY A 467 -5.64 -7.22 -31.65
N PRO A 468 -4.33 -6.98 -31.74
CA PRO A 468 -3.34 -7.68 -30.92
C PRO A 468 -3.47 -7.27 -29.46
N ALA A 469 -3.08 -8.17 -28.56
CA ALA A 469 -3.07 -7.89 -27.14
C ALA A 469 -2.24 -6.63 -26.81
N PRO A 470 -2.77 -5.72 -25.98
CA PRO A 470 -2.05 -4.50 -25.66
C PRO A 470 -0.80 -4.85 -24.86
N LEU A 471 0.37 -4.51 -25.39
CA LEU A 471 1.67 -4.70 -24.75
C LEU A 471 1.69 -4.14 -23.32
N ALA A 472 0.99 -3.03 -23.09
CA ALA A 472 0.81 -2.46 -21.76
C ALA A 472 0.19 -3.45 -20.77
N ALA A 473 -0.83 -4.22 -21.17
CA ALA A 473 -1.47 -5.21 -20.30
C ALA A 473 -0.54 -6.40 -19.99
N ILE A 474 0.32 -6.79 -20.95
CA ILE A 474 1.32 -7.84 -20.77
C ILE A 474 2.39 -7.40 -19.75
N LEU A 475 2.87 -6.16 -19.83
CA LEU A 475 3.91 -5.64 -18.93
C LEU A 475 3.38 -5.21 -17.55
N THR A 476 2.09 -4.94 -17.40
CA THR A 476 1.51 -4.44 -16.15
C THR A 476 1.64 -5.46 -15.01
N LEU A 477 1.35 -6.74 -15.25
CA LEU A 477 1.37 -7.75 -14.20
C LEU A 477 2.80 -8.01 -13.69
N PRO A 478 3.81 -8.28 -14.55
CA PRO A 478 5.20 -8.41 -14.08
C PRO A 478 5.71 -7.18 -13.33
N ALA A 479 5.38 -5.98 -13.80
CA ALA A 479 5.79 -4.74 -13.14
C ALA A 479 5.13 -4.60 -11.75
N ALA A 480 3.85 -4.94 -11.61
CA ALA A 480 3.17 -4.94 -10.31
C ALA A 480 3.77 -5.98 -9.36
N VAL A 481 4.04 -7.19 -9.84
CA VAL A 481 4.69 -8.25 -9.03
C VAL A 481 6.08 -7.84 -8.58
N LEU A 482 6.89 -7.26 -9.46
CA LEU A 482 8.23 -6.80 -9.11
C LEU A 482 8.19 -5.64 -8.11
N LEU A 483 7.27 -4.68 -8.27
CA LEU A 483 7.11 -3.58 -7.31
C LEU A 483 6.71 -4.09 -5.92
N MET A 484 5.80 -5.06 -5.86
CA MET A 484 5.42 -5.70 -4.60
C MET A 484 6.57 -6.47 -3.98
N PHE A 485 7.35 -7.22 -4.77
CA PHE A 485 8.53 -7.93 -4.29
C PHE A 485 9.54 -6.96 -3.65
N LEU A 486 9.84 -5.85 -4.31
CA LEU A 486 10.73 -4.82 -3.75
C LEU A 486 10.17 -4.20 -2.48
N GLY A 487 8.87 -3.88 -2.46
CA GLY A 487 8.20 -3.34 -1.27
C GLY A 487 8.24 -4.32 -0.09
N LEU A 488 8.07 -5.62 -0.34
CA LEU A 488 8.15 -6.67 0.70
C LEU A 488 9.58 -6.85 1.21
N ILE A 489 10.60 -6.82 0.34
CA ILE A 489 12.01 -6.85 0.77
C ILE A 489 12.29 -5.67 1.71
N VAL A 490 11.93 -4.45 1.30
CA VAL A 490 12.16 -3.25 2.13
C VAL A 490 11.42 -3.37 3.46
N SER A 491 10.15 -3.80 3.42
CA SER A 491 9.35 -3.98 4.63
C SER A 491 9.97 -5.01 5.59
N HIS A 492 10.48 -6.13 5.08
CA HIS A 492 11.14 -7.15 5.89
C HIS A 492 12.50 -6.69 6.43
N ALA A 493 13.32 -6.05 5.59
CA ALA A 493 14.63 -5.56 5.96
C ALA A 493 14.58 -4.46 7.02
N GLN A 494 13.52 -3.65 7.03
CA GLN A 494 13.33 -2.53 7.96
C GLN A 494 12.41 -2.87 9.14
N ASN A 495 11.97 -4.13 9.29
CA ASN A 495 11.12 -4.55 10.40
C ASN A 495 11.93 -4.77 11.68
N ILE A 496 12.16 -3.68 12.41
CA ILE A 496 12.93 -3.72 13.66
C ILE A 496 12.27 -4.60 14.75
N GLY A 497 10.94 -4.74 14.75
CA GLY A 497 10.24 -5.48 15.81
C GLY A 497 10.58 -6.96 15.78
N TRP A 498 10.64 -7.56 14.59
CA TRP A 498 11.08 -8.94 14.43
C TRP A 498 12.57 -9.08 14.72
N GLN A 499 13.40 -8.23 14.10
CA GLN A 499 14.86 -8.31 14.24
C GLN A 499 15.31 -8.19 15.70
N LEU A 500 14.67 -7.33 16.50
CA LEU A 500 14.96 -7.23 17.94
C LEU A 500 14.60 -8.49 18.74
N ALA A 501 13.57 -9.23 18.31
CA ALA A 501 13.18 -10.46 18.98
C ALA A 501 14.18 -11.59 18.71
N VAL A 502 14.72 -11.67 17.48
CA VAL A 502 15.55 -12.80 17.04
C VAL A 502 17.06 -12.55 17.05
N ALA A 503 17.52 -11.30 16.91
CA ALA A 503 18.94 -10.96 16.84
C ALA A 503 19.57 -10.87 18.24
N VAL A 504 19.71 -12.03 18.91
CA VAL A 504 20.21 -12.14 20.29
C VAL A 504 21.75 -12.06 20.33
N THR A 505 22.44 -12.62 19.33
CA THR A 505 23.90 -12.62 19.26
C THR A 505 24.43 -11.38 18.52
N PRO A 506 25.66 -10.92 18.79
CA PRO A 506 26.31 -9.87 17.99
C PRO A 506 26.37 -10.20 16.49
N GLU A 507 26.58 -11.47 16.15
CA GLU A 507 26.71 -11.98 14.79
C GLU A 507 25.40 -11.90 14.00
N ASP A 508 24.25 -12.01 14.68
CA ASP A 508 22.91 -11.94 14.09
C ASP A 508 22.34 -10.52 14.00
N ARG A 509 23.06 -9.51 14.51
CA ARG A 509 22.57 -8.12 14.50
C ARG A 509 22.35 -7.64 13.08
N THR A 510 21.25 -6.92 12.91
CA THR A 510 20.92 -6.20 11.68
C THR A 510 21.28 -4.72 11.83
N GLY A 511 21.41 -4.01 10.72
CA GLY A 511 21.63 -2.56 10.70
C GLY A 511 20.61 -1.79 11.56
N PRO A 512 19.28 -1.99 11.39
CA PRO A 512 18.28 -1.33 12.21
C PRO A 512 18.43 -1.58 13.72
N VAL A 513 18.76 -2.81 14.13
CA VAL A 513 18.98 -3.16 15.55
C VAL A 513 20.24 -2.48 16.09
N THR A 514 21.35 -2.56 15.35
CA THR A 514 22.61 -1.91 15.70
C THR A 514 22.43 -0.40 15.84
N LEU A 515 21.74 0.26 14.91
CA LEU A 515 21.51 1.70 14.98
C LEU A 515 20.71 2.13 16.23
N VAL A 516 19.72 1.33 16.66
CA VAL A 516 18.98 1.61 17.90
C VAL A 516 19.86 1.42 19.13
N GLN A 517 20.73 0.40 19.16
CA GLN A 517 21.68 0.19 20.25
C GLN A 517 22.70 1.34 20.32
N LEU A 518 23.31 1.70 19.20
CA LEU A 518 24.27 2.81 19.10
C LEU A 518 23.65 4.14 19.55
N ARG A 519 22.39 4.39 19.18
CA ARG A 519 21.71 5.60 19.66
C ARG A 519 21.54 5.61 21.17
N ASN A 520 21.16 4.47 21.76
CA ASN A 520 21.04 4.38 23.21
C ASN A 520 22.39 4.61 23.89
N GLU A 521 23.50 4.14 23.32
CA GLU A 521 24.85 4.41 23.82
C GLU A 521 25.24 5.90 23.67
N MET A 522 24.98 6.50 22.51
CA MET A 522 25.29 7.91 22.25
C MET A 522 24.51 8.89 23.11
N PHE A 523 23.30 8.52 23.51
CA PHE A 523 22.54 9.29 24.50
C PHE A 523 23.32 9.46 25.82
N TYR A 524 24.18 8.49 26.19
CA TYR A 524 25.03 8.58 27.37
C TYR A 524 26.39 9.25 27.12
N THR A 525 26.98 9.09 25.94
CA THR A 525 28.34 9.61 25.65
C THR A 525 28.36 11.02 25.04
N GLY A 526 27.23 11.50 24.51
CA GLY A 526 27.07 12.87 24.02
C GLY A 526 27.90 13.23 22.77
N SER A 527 28.47 12.24 22.06
CA SER A 527 29.27 12.48 20.85
C SER A 527 29.21 11.30 19.86
N GLY A 528 29.05 11.61 18.57
CA GLY A 528 29.12 10.66 17.45
C GLY A 528 27.98 10.83 16.44
N SER A 529 28.25 10.58 15.15
CA SER A 529 27.24 10.42 14.11
C SER A 529 26.72 8.98 14.08
N LEU A 530 25.43 8.79 13.73
CA LEU A 530 24.90 7.46 13.46
C LEU A 530 25.28 7.00 12.04
N PRO A 531 25.91 5.82 11.87
CA PRO A 531 26.27 5.28 10.56
C PRO A 531 25.04 4.71 9.81
N TYR A 532 24.18 5.57 9.28
CA TYR A 532 22.92 5.17 8.62
C TYR A 532 23.11 4.21 7.44
N GLY A 533 24.30 4.24 6.81
CA GLY A 533 24.70 3.31 5.76
C GLY A 533 24.59 1.83 6.15
N LEU A 534 24.64 1.51 7.46
CA LEU A 534 24.50 0.14 7.96
C LEU A 534 23.10 -0.46 7.76
N ALA A 535 22.04 0.36 7.86
CA ALA A 535 20.67 -0.11 7.69
C ALA A 535 20.22 -0.06 6.23
N ASN A 536 20.73 0.90 5.46
CA ASN A 536 20.37 1.05 4.06
C ASN A 536 21.56 1.57 3.24
N PRO A 537 22.42 0.67 2.73
CA PRO A 537 23.59 1.08 1.95
C PRO A 537 23.21 1.93 0.73
N LEU A 538 24.02 2.95 0.43
CA LEU A 538 23.78 3.85 -0.69
C LEU A 538 23.56 3.14 -2.05
N PRO A 539 24.35 2.11 -2.43
CA PRO A 539 24.13 1.42 -3.71
C PRO A 539 22.74 0.77 -3.80
N LEU A 540 22.27 0.18 -2.69
CA LEU A 540 20.97 -0.47 -2.63
C LEU A 540 19.83 0.56 -2.63
N THR A 541 19.99 1.66 -1.91
CA THR A 541 19.11 2.82 -1.96
C THR A 541 18.88 3.31 -3.40
N ILE A 542 19.97 3.53 -4.14
CA ILE A 542 19.92 4.01 -5.53
C ILE A 542 19.22 2.97 -6.41
N LEU A 543 19.55 1.69 -6.25
CA LEU A 543 18.92 0.61 -7.00
C LEU A 543 17.40 0.55 -6.76
N LEU A 544 16.97 0.62 -5.50
CA LEU A 544 15.56 0.63 -5.12
C LEU A 544 14.84 1.88 -5.64
N ALA A 545 15.46 3.05 -5.57
CA ALA A 545 14.91 4.29 -6.11
C ALA A 545 14.70 4.20 -7.63
N VAL A 546 15.72 3.76 -8.38
CA VAL A 546 15.64 3.62 -9.84
C VAL A 546 14.59 2.57 -10.23
N ALA A 547 14.57 1.43 -9.54
CA ALA A 547 13.59 0.38 -9.79
C ALA A 547 12.16 0.85 -9.48
N GLY A 548 11.94 1.50 -8.34
CA GLY A 548 10.65 2.09 -7.95
C GLY A 548 10.19 3.15 -8.94
N ALA A 549 11.09 4.03 -9.36
CA ALA A 549 10.79 5.05 -10.35
C ALA A 549 10.35 4.44 -11.68
N GLY A 550 11.13 3.48 -12.20
CA GLY A 550 10.84 2.80 -13.47
C GLY A 550 9.52 2.02 -13.42
N LEU A 551 9.32 1.23 -12.38
CA LEU A 551 8.12 0.39 -12.22
C LEU A 551 6.86 1.25 -12.04
N CYS A 552 6.90 2.27 -11.19
CA CYS A 552 5.75 3.15 -11.01
C CYS A 552 5.49 4.01 -12.26
N ALA A 553 6.50 4.40 -13.02
CA ALA A 553 6.30 5.07 -14.31
C ALA A 553 5.62 4.16 -15.35
N LEU A 554 5.94 2.86 -15.36
CA LEU A 554 5.25 1.85 -16.19
C LEU A 554 3.80 1.64 -15.74
N LEU A 555 3.60 1.52 -14.42
CA LEU A 555 2.30 1.34 -13.77
C LEU A 555 1.47 2.63 -13.71
N GLY A 556 2.05 3.79 -14.01
CA GLY A 556 1.32 5.06 -14.15
C GLY A 556 0.28 5.04 -15.27
N SER A 557 0.26 3.96 -16.07
CA SER A 557 -0.79 3.62 -17.01
C SER A 557 -2.04 3.00 -16.36
N LEU A 558 -2.02 2.59 -15.09
CA LEU A 558 -3.17 2.01 -14.40
C LEU A 558 -4.28 3.03 -14.09
N THR A 559 -5.50 2.51 -14.01
CA THR A 559 -6.70 3.25 -13.60
C THR A 559 -7.49 2.43 -12.58
N ILE A 560 -8.07 3.09 -11.58
CA ILE A 560 -8.92 2.43 -10.57
C ILE A 560 -10.37 2.84 -10.81
N ARG A 561 -11.26 1.84 -10.94
CA ARG A 561 -12.71 2.02 -11.21
C ARG A 561 -13.55 1.25 -10.20
N ALA A 562 -14.74 1.77 -9.89
CA ALA A 562 -15.74 1.07 -9.07
C ALA A 562 -17.12 1.08 -9.75
N GLY A 563 -17.97 0.12 -9.39
CA GLY A 563 -19.36 0.01 -9.84
C GLY A 563 -19.64 -1.10 -10.84
N ARG A 564 -20.94 -1.38 -11.06
CA ARG A 564 -21.39 -2.31 -12.10
C ARG A 564 -21.40 -1.59 -13.45
N PRO A 565 -20.81 -2.15 -14.51
CA PRO A 565 -21.09 -1.65 -15.86
C PRO A 565 -22.61 -1.71 -16.09
N LYS A 566 -23.23 -0.59 -16.43
CA LYS A 566 -24.61 -0.56 -16.93
C LYS A 566 -24.66 -1.40 -18.21
N TRP A 567 -25.07 -2.65 -18.09
CA TRP A 567 -25.49 -3.42 -19.23
C TRP A 567 -26.82 -2.81 -19.68
N ILE A 568 -26.85 -2.30 -20.91
CA ILE A 568 -28.12 -1.94 -21.56
C ILE A 568 -28.91 -3.25 -21.62
N ALA A 569 -30.00 -3.29 -20.85
CA ALA A 569 -30.93 -4.41 -20.81
C ALA A 569 -31.62 -4.58 -22.16
#